data_AF-K1HC36-F1
#
_entry.id   AF-K1HC36-F1
#
_cell.length_a   1.000
_cell.length_b   1.000
_cell.length_c   1.000
_cell.angle_alpha   90.00
_cell.angle_beta   90.00
_cell.angle_gamma   90.00
#
_symmetry.space_group_name_H-M   'P 1'
#
loop_
_entity.id
_entity.type
_entity.pdbx_description
1 polymer ?
#
loop_
_entity_poly.entity_id
_entity_poly.type
_entity_poly.pdbx_seq_one_letter_code
_entity_poly.pdbx_strand_id
1 'polypeptide(L)'
;MANYYYDGSFDGLLTVIYMAYEDRENKMLRVNANTEQLILSLDGIHIVTDFSKARRVEKAICEKLSYNFLNNIRTCFLSYDKNKDTVIIHTVYKALKQGEEILNSLDEHAFYLNKLVKQVLNERHKYLGLVRFKEMKDGTMFSTIEPKNNVLPILIS
;
A
#
# COMPACT_ATOMS: atom_id res chain seq x y z
N MET A 1 8.53 -7.97 18.94
CA MET A 1 8.11 -7.15 17.78
C MET A 1 8.42 -7.98 16.56
N ALA A 2 7.41 -8.54 15.90
CA ALA A 2 7.64 -9.42 14.75
C ALA A 2 7.86 -8.58 13.50
N ASN A 3 9.01 -8.79 12.86
CA ASN A 3 9.39 -8.12 11.62
C ASN A 3 9.06 -9.04 10.45
N TYR A 4 8.12 -8.61 9.60
CA TYR A 4 7.74 -9.33 8.39
C TYR A 4 8.39 -8.70 7.17
N TYR A 5 8.93 -9.54 6.31
CA TYR A 5 9.63 -9.16 5.09
C TYR A 5 9.00 -9.84 3.89
N TYR A 6 8.77 -9.09 2.81
CA TYR A 6 8.17 -9.58 1.57
C TYR A 6 8.79 -8.86 0.36
N ASP A 7 8.35 -9.21 -0.84
CA ASP A 7 8.92 -8.79 -2.12
C ASP A 7 8.60 -7.34 -2.56
N GLY A 8 7.83 -6.57 -1.78
CA GLY A 8 7.41 -5.22 -2.14
C GLY A 8 6.25 -5.14 -3.15
N SER A 9 5.62 -6.26 -3.47
CA SER A 9 4.39 -6.31 -4.28
C SER A 9 3.13 -6.12 -3.43
N PHE A 10 2.05 -5.60 -4.04
CA PHE A 10 0.79 -5.44 -3.31
C PHE A 10 0.23 -6.80 -2.84
N ASP A 11 0.30 -7.82 -3.68
CA ASP A 11 -0.11 -9.19 -3.33
C ASP A 11 0.74 -9.78 -2.21
N GLY A 12 2.04 -9.47 -2.16
CA GLY A 12 2.92 -9.83 -1.07
C GLY A 12 2.48 -9.20 0.25
N LEU A 13 2.12 -7.91 0.26
CA LEU A 13 1.58 -7.24 1.44
C LEU A 13 0.25 -7.88 1.90
N LEU A 14 -0.66 -8.20 0.97
CA LEU A 14 -1.89 -8.91 1.30
C LEU A 14 -1.63 -10.31 1.86
N THR A 15 -0.59 -10.99 1.36
CA THR A 15 -0.16 -12.28 1.90
C THR A 15 0.33 -12.14 3.34
N VAL A 16 1.08 -11.08 3.66
CA VAL A 16 1.48 -10.77 5.04
C VAL A 16 0.26 -10.51 5.93
N ILE A 17 -0.73 -9.75 5.46
CA ILE A 17 -2.01 -9.52 6.17
C ILE A 17 -2.73 -10.85 6.45
N TYR A 18 -2.69 -11.81 5.53
CA TYR A 18 -3.28 -13.13 5.74
C TYR A 18 -2.53 -13.92 6.82
N MET A 19 -1.19 -14.00 6.70
CA MET A 19 -0.35 -14.85 7.55
C MET A 19 -0.26 -14.31 8.98
N ALA A 20 -0.17 -12.99 9.15
CA ALA A 20 -0.08 -12.34 10.44
C ALA A 20 -1.46 -12.05 11.08
N TYR A 21 -2.56 -12.60 10.52
CA TYR A 21 -3.92 -12.31 10.99
C TYR A 21 -4.23 -12.94 12.35
N GLU A 22 -3.63 -14.09 12.67
CA GLU A 22 -3.77 -14.74 13.98
C GLU A 22 -3.05 -13.93 15.07
N ASP A 23 -1.95 -13.28 14.71
CA ASP A 23 -1.18 -12.38 15.57
C ASP A 23 -1.79 -10.97 15.69
N ARG A 24 -2.97 -10.71 15.12
CA ARG A 24 -3.58 -9.36 15.09
C ARG A 24 -3.83 -8.74 16.47
N GLU A 25 -3.92 -9.57 17.52
CA GLU A 25 -4.08 -9.11 18.91
C GLU A 25 -2.74 -8.89 19.63
N ASN A 26 -1.64 -9.43 19.10
CA ASN A 26 -0.30 -9.26 19.64
C ASN A 26 0.40 -8.05 19.00
N LYS A 27 0.74 -7.08 19.86
CA LYS A 27 1.18 -5.73 19.51
C LYS A 27 2.50 -5.67 18.71
N MET A 28 2.56 -4.63 17.88
CA MET A 28 3.72 -4.14 17.11
C MET A 28 4.21 -5.11 16.03
N LEU A 29 3.41 -5.24 14.98
CA LEU A 29 3.87 -5.75 13.69
C LEU A 29 4.61 -4.63 12.96
N ARG A 30 5.81 -4.94 12.46
CA ARG A 30 6.52 -4.09 11.52
C ARG A 30 6.69 -4.84 10.23
N VAL A 31 6.26 -4.23 9.14
CA VAL A 31 6.34 -4.81 7.81
C VAL A 31 7.22 -3.92 6.96
N ASN A 32 8.18 -4.52 6.26
CA ASN A 32 9.05 -3.83 5.34
C ASN A 32 9.16 -4.64 4.04
N ALA A 33 9.03 -3.96 2.91
CA ALA A 33 9.45 -4.52 1.63
C ALA A 33 10.98 -4.69 1.60
N ASN A 34 11.46 -5.84 1.14
CA ASN A 34 12.88 -6.08 0.91
C ASN A 34 13.31 -5.38 -0.40
N THR A 35 13.43 -4.06 -0.39
CA THR A 35 13.75 -3.34 -1.63
C THR A 35 15.24 -3.14 -1.87
N GLU A 36 16.11 -3.03 -0.85
CA GLU A 36 17.49 -2.55 -1.13
C GLU A 36 18.65 -3.12 -0.30
N GLN A 37 18.42 -4.03 0.65
CA GLN A 37 19.53 -4.68 1.36
C GLN A 37 19.14 -6.13 1.67
N LEU A 38 20.05 -7.07 1.37
CA LEU A 38 20.08 -8.38 2.00
C LEU A 38 20.18 -8.13 3.51
N ILE A 39 19.02 -8.04 4.16
CA ILE A 39 18.95 -7.94 5.60
C ILE A 39 19.45 -9.28 6.13
N LEU A 40 20.72 -9.30 6.52
CA LEU A 40 21.38 -10.31 7.35
C LEU A 40 20.80 -10.32 8.79
N SER A 41 19.54 -9.91 8.98
CA SER A 41 18.83 -10.08 10.24
C SER A 41 18.20 -11.46 10.21
N LEU A 42 18.85 -12.40 10.90
CA LEU A 42 18.38 -13.77 11.08
C LEU A 42 17.03 -13.87 11.81
N ASP A 43 16.55 -12.78 12.43
CA ASP A 43 15.37 -12.75 13.31
C ASP A 43 14.06 -12.30 12.63
N GLY A 44 14.00 -12.27 11.30
CA GLY A 44 12.84 -11.82 10.51
C GLY A 44 11.98 -12.94 9.92
N ILE A 45 10.65 -12.75 9.86
CA ILE A 45 9.75 -13.68 9.15
C ILE A 45 9.68 -13.28 7.68
N HIS A 46 10.25 -14.10 6.81
CA HIS A 46 10.18 -13.93 5.37
C HIS A 46 8.91 -14.58 4.81
N ILE A 47 8.06 -13.78 4.17
CA ILE A 47 6.83 -14.22 3.55
C ILE A 47 7.01 -14.25 2.03
N VAL A 48 6.77 -15.42 1.45
CA VAL A 48 6.66 -15.60 0.00
C VAL A 48 5.25 -15.24 -0.43
N THR A 49 5.13 -14.44 -1.48
CA THR A 49 3.84 -14.01 -2.05
C THR A 49 3.02 -15.21 -2.51
N ASP A 50 1.76 -15.27 -2.05
CA ASP A 50 0.79 -16.30 -2.40
C ASP A 50 -0.47 -15.63 -2.92
N PHE A 51 -0.64 -15.63 -4.24
CA PHE A 51 -1.76 -14.98 -4.92
C PHE A 51 -3.14 -15.50 -4.47
N SER A 52 -3.23 -16.76 -4.04
CA SER A 52 -4.49 -17.33 -3.54
C SER A 52 -4.87 -16.71 -2.19
N LYS A 53 -3.89 -16.58 -1.28
CA LYS A 53 -4.08 -15.89 0.02
C LYS A 53 -4.33 -14.39 -0.17
N ALA A 54 -3.57 -13.73 -1.04
CA ALA A 54 -3.77 -12.32 -1.36
C ALA A 54 -5.20 -12.04 -1.84
N ARG A 55 -5.70 -12.85 -2.79
CA ARG A 55 -7.06 -12.73 -3.32
C ARG A 55 -8.14 -12.98 -2.27
N ARG A 56 -7.90 -13.88 -1.31
CA ARG A 56 -8.80 -14.09 -0.16
C ARG A 56 -8.89 -12.85 0.72
N VAL A 57 -7.76 -12.20 1.00
CA VAL A 57 -7.74 -10.95 1.77
C VAL A 57 -8.44 -9.83 1.02
N GLU A 58 -8.15 -9.68 -0.27
CA GLU A 58 -8.82 -8.68 -1.12
C GLU A 58 -10.34 -8.85 -1.08
N LYS A 59 -10.82 -10.08 -1.30
CA LYS A 59 -12.24 -10.41 -1.25
C LYS A 59 -12.84 -10.13 0.13
N ALA A 60 -12.17 -10.54 1.21
CA ALA A 60 -12.64 -10.31 2.57
C ALA A 60 -12.73 -8.81 2.91
N ILE A 61 -11.78 -7.99 2.42
CA ILE A 61 -11.83 -6.53 2.56
C ILE A 61 -13.06 -6.00 1.82
N CYS A 62 -13.27 -6.37 0.55
CA CYS A 62 -14.43 -5.87 -0.21
C CYS A 62 -15.78 -6.30 0.39
N GLU A 63 -15.88 -7.52 0.92
CA GLU A 63 -17.12 -8.06 1.48
C GLU A 63 -17.45 -7.49 2.87
N LYS A 64 -16.44 -7.26 3.72
CA LYS A 64 -16.66 -6.80 5.10
C LYS A 64 -16.58 -5.29 5.27
N LEU A 65 -15.85 -4.63 4.37
CA LEU A 65 -15.60 -3.20 4.38
C LEU A 65 -16.23 -2.62 3.10
N SER A 66 -15.43 -2.36 2.06
CA SER A 66 -15.91 -1.84 0.79
C SER A 66 -14.80 -1.88 -0.25
N TYR A 67 -15.20 -1.69 -1.51
CA TYR A 67 -14.26 -1.47 -2.61
C TYR A 67 -13.47 -0.17 -2.47
N ASN A 68 -14.07 0.88 -1.89
CA ASN A 68 -13.41 2.17 -1.70
C ASN A 68 -12.27 2.08 -0.70
N PHE A 69 -12.45 1.33 0.39
CA PHE A 69 -11.40 1.08 1.38
C PHE A 69 -10.22 0.30 0.78
N LEU A 70 -10.49 -0.71 -0.05
CA LEU A 70 -9.45 -1.40 -0.81
C LEU A 70 -8.68 -0.43 -1.71
N ASN A 71 -9.37 0.47 -2.42
CA ASN A 71 -8.72 1.48 -3.26
C ASN A 71 -7.89 2.47 -2.45
N ASN A 72 -8.33 2.88 -1.27
CA ASN A 72 -7.54 3.72 -0.37
C ASN A 72 -6.25 3.02 0.04
N ILE A 73 -6.31 1.74 0.39
CA ILE A 73 -5.11 0.95 0.73
C ILE A 73 -4.19 0.79 -0.48
N ARG A 74 -4.72 0.47 -1.67
CA ARG A 74 -3.94 0.43 -2.91
C ARG A 74 -3.26 1.75 -3.20
N THR A 75 -3.97 2.86 -3.03
CA THR A 75 -3.42 4.21 -3.24
C THR A 75 -2.34 4.54 -2.21
N CYS A 76 -2.56 4.19 -0.94
CA CYS A 76 -1.57 4.32 0.13
C CYS A 76 -0.29 3.53 -0.19
N PHE A 77 -0.44 2.31 -0.73
CA PHE A 77 0.67 1.43 -1.11
C PHE A 77 1.57 2.03 -2.19
N LEU A 78 1.03 2.91 -3.05
CA LEU A 78 1.82 3.61 -4.06
C LEU A 78 2.73 4.69 -3.47
N SER A 79 2.56 5.04 -2.19
CA SER A 79 3.48 5.96 -1.52
C SER A 79 4.91 5.39 -1.45
N TYR A 80 5.91 6.26 -1.43
CA TYR A 80 7.30 5.87 -1.13
C TYR A 80 7.65 5.96 0.37
N ASP A 81 6.65 6.18 1.24
CA ASP A 81 6.87 6.24 2.68
C ASP A 81 7.31 4.88 3.25
N LYS A 82 8.36 4.90 4.08
CA LYS A 82 8.96 3.68 4.66
C LYS A 82 8.02 2.93 5.61
N ASN A 83 7.03 3.61 6.19
CA ASN A 83 6.10 3.03 7.14
C ASN A 83 4.75 2.66 6.52
N LYS A 84 4.55 2.88 5.21
CA LYS A 84 3.25 2.66 4.53
C LYS A 84 2.70 1.25 4.77
N ASP A 85 3.54 0.23 4.71
CA ASP A 85 3.15 -1.17 4.85
C ASP A 85 2.59 -1.45 6.25
N THR A 86 3.31 -0.98 7.26
CA THR A 86 2.91 -1.11 8.67
C THR A 86 1.60 -0.36 8.92
N VAL A 87 1.48 0.87 8.40
CA VAL A 87 0.26 1.69 8.51
C VAL A 87 -0.94 1.00 7.86
N ILE A 88 -0.76 0.40 6.68
CA ILE A 88 -1.81 -0.33 5.96
C ILE A 88 -2.30 -1.52 6.79
N ILE A 89 -1.40 -2.40 7.25
CA ILE A 89 -1.80 -3.61 7.98
C ILE A 89 -2.57 -3.26 9.25
N HIS A 90 -2.06 -2.32 10.06
CA HIS A 90 -2.74 -1.94 11.30
C HIS A 90 -4.10 -1.32 11.03
N THR A 91 -4.23 -0.49 9.99
CA THR A 91 -5.52 0.09 9.61
C THR A 91 -6.50 -0.99 9.14
N VAL A 92 -6.05 -1.96 8.33
CA VAL A 92 -6.87 -3.10 7.88
C VAL A 92 -7.37 -3.91 9.07
N TYR A 93 -6.51 -4.29 10.01
CA TYR A 93 -6.91 -5.11 11.15
C TYR A 93 -7.91 -4.42 12.05
N LYS A 94 -7.71 -3.13 12.32
CA LYS A 94 -8.66 -2.36 13.12
C LYS A 94 -9.97 -2.15 12.37
N ALA A 95 -9.95 -1.86 11.06
CA ALA A 95 -11.14 -1.74 10.25
C ALA A 95 -11.94 -3.07 10.19
N LEU A 96 -11.27 -4.21 10.04
CA LEU A 96 -11.92 -5.52 10.07
C LEU A 96 -12.62 -5.83 11.42
N LYS A 97 -12.24 -5.15 12.50
CA LYS A 97 -12.84 -5.29 13.84
C LYS A 97 -13.94 -4.25 14.11
N GLN A 98 -13.77 -3.01 13.65
CA GLN A 98 -14.60 -1.86 14.03
C GLN A 98 -15.42 -1.28 12.87
N GLY A 99 -15.17 -1.71 11.64
CA GLY A 99 -15.74 -1.13 10.42
C GLY A 99 -14.88 -0.04 9.79
N GLU A 100 -15.31 0.45 8.63
CA GLU A 100 -14.60 1.46 7.84
C GLU A 100 -14.55 2.85 8.48
N GLU A 101 -15.44 3.12 9.44
CA GLU A 101 -15.53 4.40 10.14
C GLU A 101 -14.22 4.78 10.84
N ILE A 102 -13.32 3.81 11.08
CA ILE A 102 -11.99 4.09 11.60
C ILE A 102 -11.20 5.08 10.74
N LEU A 103 -11.45 5.13 9.43
CA LEU A 103 -10.84 6.12 8.54
C LEU A 103 -11.22 7.56 8.92
N ASN A 104 -12.32 7.76 9.64
CA ASN A 104 -12.79 9.05 10.12
C ASN A 104 -12.59 9.24 11.63
N SER A 105 -11.80 8.38 12.26
CA SER A 105 -11.53 8.41 13.69
C SER A 105 -10.21 9.12 14.04
N LEU A 106 -9.91 9.22 15.34
CA LEU A 106 -8.64 9.71 15.87
C LEU A 106 -7.52 8.65 15.85
N ASP A 107 -7.74 7.50 15.18
CA ASP A 107 -6.73 6.45 15.08
C ASP A 107 -5.49 6.93 14.30
N GLU A 108 -4.31 6.78 14.91
CA GLU A 108 -3.05 7.27 14.35
C GLU A 108 -2.71 6.63 12.99
N HIS A 109 -2.94 5.32 12.84
CA HIS A 109 -2.65 4.63 11.58
C HIS A 109 -3.65 5.02 10.50
N ALA A 110 -4.93 5.14 10.84
CA ALA A 110 -5.95 5.59 9.88
C ALA A 110 -5.67 7.03 9.41
N PHE A 111 -5.30 7.93 10.34
CA PHE A 111 -4.91 9.29 10.00
C PHE A 111 -3.69 9.32 9.07
N TYR A 112 -2.66 8.53 9.36
CA TYR A 112 -1.46 8.46 8.52
C TYR A 112 -1.76 7.86 7.15
N LEU A 113 -2.61 6.83 7.07
CA LEU A 113 -3.08 6.25 5.81
C LEU A 113 -3.75 7.31 4.95
N ASN A 114 -4.70 8.07 5.51
CA ASN A 114 -5.39 9.14 4.79
C ASN A 114 -4.42 10.23 4.29
N LYS A 115 -3.41 10.56 5.11
CA LYS A 115 -2.36 11.51 4.72
C LYS A 115 -1.58 11.02 3.50
N LEU A 116 -1.14 9.76 3.50
CA LEU A 116 -0.40 9.18 2.37
C LEU A 116 -1.27 9.09 1.11
N VAL A 117 -2.53 8.66 1.25
CA VAL A 117 -3.49 8.63 0.13
C VAL A 117 -3.64 10.02 -0.48
N LYS A 118 -3.87 11.05 0.35
CA LYS A 118 -4.00 12.43 -0.12
C LYS A 118 -2.73 12.93 -0.82
N GLN A 119 -1.54 12.58 -0.33
CA GLN A 119 -0.27 12.95 -0.96
C GLN A 119 -0.14 12.34 -2.36
N VAL A 120 -0.42 11.04 -2.51
CA VAL A 120 -0.36 10.32 -3.78
C VAL A 120 -1.38 10.89 -4.78
N LEU A 121 -2.62 11.13 -4.36
CA LEU A 121 -3.67 11.67 -5.23
C LEU A 121 -3.40 13.12 -5.65
N ASN A 122 -2.87 13.95 -4.75
CA ASN A 122 -2.47 15.32 -5.08
C ASN A 122 -1.36 15.33 -6.13
N GLU A 123 -0.38 14.42 -6.01
CA GLU A 123 0.68 14.27 -7.00
C GLU A 123 0.15 13.80 -8.35
N ARG A 124 -0.74 12.81 -8.38
CA ARG A 124 -1.46 12.40 -9.61
C ARG A 124 -2.14 13.61 -10.26
N HIS A 125 -2.92 14.37 -9.48
CA HIS A 125 -3.62 15.54 -10.00
C HIS A 125 -2.67 16.59 -10.59
N LYS A 126 -1.53 16.83 -9.92
CA LYS A 126 -0.47 17.73 -10.42
C LYS A 126 0.05 17.28 -11.78
N TYR A 127 0.33 15.99 -11.96
CA TYR A 127 0.82 15.48 -13.24
C TYR A 127 -0.25 15.54 -14.35
N LEU A 128 -1.52 15.28 -14.04
CA LEU A 128 -2.60 15.44 -15.04
C LEU A 128 -2.65 16.87 -15.64
N GLY A 129 -2.37 17.90 -14.84
CA GLY A 129 -2.38 19.29 -15.31
C GLY A 129 -1.04 19.77 -15.90
N LEU A 130 0.09 19.22 -15.46
CA LEU A 130 1.42 19.78 -15.74
C LEU A 130 2.30 18.92 -16.65
N VAL A 131 1.96 17.66 -16.91
CA VAL A 131 2.71 16.85 -17.87
C VAL A 131 2.65 17.50 -19.25
N ARG A 132 3.81 17.61 -19.90
CA ARG A 132 3.96 18.16 -21.24
C ARG A 132 4.62 17.11 -22.12
N PHE A 133 3.95 16.80 -23.22
CA PHE A 133 4.46 15.85 -24.21
C PHE A 133 5.22 16.60 -25.30
N LYS A 134 6.26 15.95 -25.82
CA LYS A 134 6.99 16.34 -27.01
C LYS A 134 6.72 15.30 -28.08
N GLU A 135 6.42 15.75 -29.29
CA GLU A 135 6.23 14.88 -30.45
C GLU A 135 7.60 14.48 -31.03
N MET A 136 7.80 13.18 -31.24
CA MET A 136 8.98 12.63 -31.92
C MET A 136 8.77 12.61 -33.44
N LYS A 137 9.83 12.36 -34.21
CA LYS A 137 9.79 12.36 -35.69
C LYS A 137 8.81 11.34 -36.29
N ASP A 138 8.51 10.29 -35.54
CA ASP A 138 7.59 9.21 -35.91
C ASP A 138 6.14 9.46 -35.42
N GLY A 139 5.85 10.63 -34.84
CA GLY A 139 4.54 10.97 -34.28
C GLY A 139 4.31 10.48 -32.84
N THR A 140 5.30 9.81 -32.22
CA THR A 140 5.19 9.34 -30.84
C THR A 140 5.21 10.51 -29.85
N MET A 141 4.24 10.57 -28.93
CA MET A 141 4.19 11.58 -27.86
C MET A 141 4.96 11.11 -26.63
N PHE A 142 6.03 11.82 -26.27
CA PHE A 142 6.92 11.45 -25.17
C PHE A 142 6.97 12.51 -24.08
N SER A 143 6.99 12.09 -22.81
CA SER A 143 7.22 12.97 -21.66
C SER A 143 8.09 12.29 -20.62
N THR A 144 8.75 13.10 -19.81
CA THR A 144 9.57 12.63 -18.68
C THR A 144 9.03 13.28 -17.41
N ILE A 145 8.80 12.45 -16.39
CA ILE A 145 8.34 12.89 -15.06
C ILE A 145 9.23 12.27 -13.99
N GLU A 146 9.39 12.98 -12.88
CA GLU A 146 10.12 12.52 -11.70
C GLU A 146 9.18 12.54 -10.48
N PRO A 147 8.25 11.57 -10.39
CA PRO A 147 7.30 11.52 -9.29
C PRO A 147 7.97 11.06 -8.00
N LYS A 148 7.48 11.56 -6.87
CA LYS A 148 7.93 11.17 -5.53
C LYS A 148 7.29 9.86 -5.06
N ASN A 149 6.09 9.56 -5.54
CA ASN A 149 5.39 8.29 -5.28
C ASN A 149 5.23 7.50 -6.59
N ASN A 150 4.86 6.22 -6.49
CA ASN A 150 4.58 5.39 -7.66
C ASN A 150 3.21 5.71 -8.27
N VAL A 151 3.07 6.91 -8.84
CA VAL A 151 1.80 7.43 -9.38
C VAL A 151 1.48 6.94 -10.80
N LEU A 152 2.43 6.32 -11.49
CA LEU A 152 2.24 5.84 -12.87
C LEU A 152 0.99 4.94 -13.04
N PRO A 153 0.73 3.95 -12.15
CA PRO A 153 -0.45 3.08 -12.29
C PRO A 153 -1.78 3.83 -12.24
N ILE A 154 -1.83 4.96 -11.52
CA ILE A 154 -3.06 5.76 -11.34
C ILE A 154 -3.13 6.96 -12.29
N LEU A 155 -2.08 7.23 -13.08
CA LEU A 155 -2.13 8.26 -14.12
C LEU A 155 -2.85 7.79 -15.39
N ILE A 156 -2.87 6.48 -15.62
CA ILE A 156 -3.42 5.84 -16.82
C ILE A 156 -4.89 5.40 -16.61
N SER A 157 -5.33 5.36 -15.34
CA SER A 157 -6.71 5.05 -14.93
C SER A 157 -7.61 6.29 -14.89
#